data_AF-A0A1G3GKK1-F1
#
_entry.id   AF-A0A1G3GKK1-F1
#
_cell.length_a   1.000
_cell.length_b   1.000
_cell.length_c   1.000
_cell.angle_alpha   90.00
_cell.angle_beta   90.00
_cell.angle_gamma   90.00
#
_symmetry.space_group_name_H-M   'P 1'
#
loop_
_entity.id
_entity.type
_entity.pdbx_description
1 polymer ?
#
loop_
_entity_poly.entity_id
_entity_poly.type
_entity_poly.pdbx_seq_one_letter_code
_entity_poly.pdbx_strand_id
1 'polypeptide(L)' 'MNCRIRFHPHVARDLDAIAHWILDYAGPDAAARKLAEIEAAIATLKATPHKGSPRAVAAEDRGAAGRSWI' A
#
# COMPACT_ATOMS: atom_id res chain seq x y z
N MET A 1 15.75 -16.22 6.96
CA MET A 1 15.24 -16.20 5.56
C MET A 1 15.35 -14.79 5.02
N ASN A 2 15.66 -14.64 3.74
CA ASN A 2 15.67 -13.34 3.05
C ASN A 2 14.88 -13.50 1.74
N CYS A 3 13.72 -12.87 1.66
CA CYS A 3 12.81 -13.03 0.52
C CYS A 3 12.89 -11.84 -0.44
N ARG A 4 12.77 -12.10 -1.75
CA ARG A 4 12.68 -11.03 -2.75
C ARG A 4 11.26 -10.46 -2.75
N ILE A 5 11.14 -9.16 -2.51
CA ILE A 5 9.87 -8.43 -2.65
C ILE A 5 9.59 -8.20 -4.14
N ARG A 6 8.36 -8.47 -4.56
CA ARG A 6 7.85 -8.12 -5.89
C ARG A 6 6.56 -7.34 -5.70
N PHE A 7 6.48 -6.18 -6.34
CA PHE A 7 5.25 -5.39 -6.36
C PHE A 7 4.39 -5.79 -7.54
N HIS A 8 3.08 -5.80 -7.32
CA HIS A 8 2.11 -5.83 -8.41
C HIS A 8 2.20 -4.49 -9.19
N PRO A 9 1.99 -4.47 -10.52
CA PRO A 9 2.05 -3.23 -11.31
C PRO A 9 1.13 -2.11 -10.79
N HIS A 10 0.00 -2.46 -10.16
CA HIS A 10 -0.94 -1.47 -9.61
C HIS A 10 -0.47 -0.80 -8.31
N VAL A 11 0.57 -1.32 -7.63
CA VAL A 11 1.05 -0.74 -6.36
C VAL A 11 1.48 0.71 -6.53
N ALA A 12 2.11 1.07 -7.65
CA ALA A 12 2.51 2.45 -7.91
C ALA A 12 1.28 3.39 -7.93
N ARG A 13 0.20 2.97 -8.60
CA ARG A 13 -1.05 3.73 -8.64
C ARG A 13 -1.67 3.89 -7.26
N ASP A 14 -1.62 2.84 -6.43
CA ASP A 14 -2.16 2.90 -5.08
C ASP A 14 -1.34 3.84 -4.19
N LEU A 15 -0.01 3.83 -4.30
CA LEU A 15 0.87 4.74 -3.57
C LEU A 15 0.68 6.21 -4.00
N ASP A 16 0.53 6.46 -5.30
CA ASP A 16 0.23 7.80 -5.82
C ASP A 16 -1.12 8.32 -5.30
N ALA A 17 -2.15 7.48 -5.31
CA ALA A 17 -3.47 7.83 -4.78
C ALA A 17 -3.42 8.17 -3.28
N ILE A 18 -2.71 7.35 -2.48
CA ILE A 18 -2.49 7.62 -1.05
C ILE A 18 -1.76 8.95 -0.86
N ALA A 19 -0.69 9.19 -1.62
CA ALA A 19 0.10 10.41 -1.53
C ALA A 19 -0.74 11.64 -1.86
N HIS A 20 -1.56 11.58 -2.91
CA HIS A 20 -2.43 12.67 -3.32
C HIS A 20 -3.47 13.01 -2.24
N TRP A 21 -4.16 12.00 -1.71
CA TRP A 21 -5.14 12.21 -0.64
C TRP A 21 -4.54 12.85 0.61
N ILE A 22 -3.33 12.43 1.00
CA ILE A 22 -2.66 12.99 2.17
C ILE A 22 -2.12 14.38 1.87
N LEU A 23 -1.59 14.61 0.67
CA LEU A 23 -1.13 15.92 0.22
C LEU A 23 -2.25 16.95 0.31
N ASP A 24 -3.42 16.61 -0.21
CA ASP A 24 -4.60 17.49 -0.21
C ASP A 24 -5.12 17.76 1.20
N TYR A 25 -5.06 16.77 2.10
CA TYR A 25 -5.61 16.87 3.45
C TYR A 25 -4.64 17.47 4.48
N ALA A 26 -3.37 17.06 4.46
CA ALA A 26 -2.40 17.33 5.52
C ALA A 26 -1.06 17.89 5.01
N GLY A 27 -0.93 18.12 3.69
CA GLY A 27 0.23 18.74 3.10
C GLY A 27 1.39 17.78 2.80
N PRO A 28 2.46 18.30 2.18
CA PRO A 28 3.52 17.50 1.56
C PRO A 28 4.36 16.72 2.57
N ASP A 29 4.66 17.30 3.73
CA ASP A 29 5.48 16.64 4.76
C ASP A 29 4.77 15.41 5.34
N ALA A 30 3.45 15.49 5.54
CA ALA A 30 2.64 14.38 5.99
C ALA A 30 2.58 13.25 4.95
N ALA A 31 2.45 13.61 3.67
CA ALA A 31 2.45 12.64 2.57
C ALA A 31 3.81 11.92 2.47
N ALA A 32 4.91 12.68 2.48
CA ALA A 32 6.27 12.14 2.43
C ALA A 32 6.56 11.20 3.61
N ARG A 33 6.19 11.62 4.83
CA ARG A 33 6.33 10.78 6.03
C ARG A 33 5.56 9.48 5.89
N LYS A 34 4.32 9.51 5.38
CA LYS A 34 3.51 8.31 5.26
C LYS A 34 4.08 7.32 4.25
N LEU A 35 4.58 7.80 3.12
CA LEU A 35 5.23 6.95 2.13
C LEU A 35 6.49 6.29 2.71
N ALA A 36 7.28 7.03 3.48
CA ALA A 36 8.45 6.47 4.17
C ALA A 36 8.07 5.39 5.20
N GLU A 37 6.98 5.57 5.95
CA GLU A 37 6.46 4.56 6.88
C GLU A 37 6.04 3.27 6.15
N ILE A 38 5.41 3.40 4.98
CA ILE A 38 5.01 2.26 4.14
C ILE A 38 6.24 1.52 3.60
N GLU A 39 7.23 2.25 3.07
CA GLU A 39 8.47 1.65 2.59
C GLU A 39 9.23 0.91 3.70
N ALA A 40 9.34 1.51 4.88
CA ALA A 40 9.95 0.89 6.05
C ALA A 40 9.21 -0.39 6.45
N ALA A 41 7.88 -0.37 6.46
CA ALA A 41 7.08 -1.56 6.74
C ALA A 41 7.32 -2.68 5.72
N ILE A 42 7.34 -2.35 4.43
CA ILE A 42 7.62 -3.30 3.34
C ILE A 42 9.03 -3.89 3.49
N ALA A 43 10.03 -3.06 3.79
CA ALA A 43 11.40 -3.51 4.00
C ALA A 43 11.49 -4.58 5.10
N THR A 44 10.67 -4.50 6.16
CA THR A 44 10.64 -5.53 7.21
C THR A 44 10.14 -6.90 6.73
N LEU A 45 9.32 -6.96 5.68
CA LEU A 45 8.79 -8.21 5.12
C LEU A 45 9.86 -9.06 4.46
N LYS A 46 10.94 -8.43 3.98
CA LYS A 46 12.10 -9.12 3.40
C LYS A 46 12.74 -10.09 4.39
N ALA A 47 12.85 -9.68 5.65
CA ALA A 47 13.41 -10.48 6.74
C ALA A 47 12.35 -11.39 7.40
N THR A 48 11.10 -10.92 7.51
CA THR A 48 10.00 -11.64 8.16
C THR A 48 8.75 -11.68 7.27
N PRO A 49 8.67 -12.63 6.32
CA PRO A 49 7.59 -12.65 5.33
C PRO A 49 6.20 -12.93 5.91
N HIS A 50 6.13 -13.61 7.06
CA HIS A 50 4.89 -13.97 7.76
C HIS A 50 4.50 -12.96 8.85
N LYS A 51 4.98 -11.72 8.74
CA LYS A 51 4.64 -10.64 9.67
C LYS A 51 3.15 -10.27 9.62
N GLY A 52 2.51 -10.45 8.46
CA GLY A 52 1.06 -10.27 8.30
C GLY A 52 0.31 -11.58 8.56
N SER A 53 -0.91 -11.47 9.09
CA SER A 53 -1.82 -12.61 9.16
C SER A 53 -2.26 -13.02 7.75
N PRO A 54 -2.27 -14.33 7.41
CA PRO A 54 -2.85 -14.80 6.17
C PRO A 54 -4.30 -14.34 6.07
N ARG A 55 -4.63 -13.65 4.98
CA ARG A 55 -6.01 -13.34 4.61
C ARG A 55 -6.26 -14.03 3.28
N ALA A 56 -7.39 -14.70 3.15
CA ALA A 56 -7.81 -15.20 1.84
C ALA A 56 -7.86 -14.00 0.88
N VAL A 57 -7.18 -14.13 -0.26
CA VAL A 57 -7.33 -13.15 -1.34
C VAL A 57 -8.80 -13.16 -1.74
N ALA A 58 -9.48 -12.02 -1.58
CA ALA A 58 -10.73 -11.81 -2.28
C ALA A 58 -10.39 -11.71 -3.77
N ALA A 59 -10.47 -12.84 -4.47
CA ALA A 59 -10.31 -12.88 -5.92
C ALA A 59 -11.57 -12.27 -6.52
N GLU A 60 -11.64 -10.94 -6.54
CA GLU A 60 -12.76 -10.22 -7.14
C GLU A 60 -12.24 -8.99 -7.87
N ASP A 61 -11.78 -9.22 -9.10
CA ASP A 61 -11.84 -8.21 -10.15
C ASP A 61 -13.29 -8.15 -10.64
N ARG A 62 -14.16 -7.46 -9.89
CA ARG A 62 -15.47 -7.04 -10.41
C ARG A 62 -15.35 -5.58 -10.84
N GLY A 63 -15.40 -5.38 -12.16
CA GLY A 63 -15.48 -4.08 -12.79
C GLY A 63 -16.52 -3.19 -12.12
N ALA A 64 -16.13 -1.92 -11.95
CA ALA A 64 -16.95 -0.74 -11.69
C ALA A 64 -18.41 -0.96 -11.23
N ALA A 65 -18.66 -0.77 -9.94
CA ALA A 65 -19.87 -0.08 -9.48
C ALA A 65 -19.65 0.48 -8.07
N GLY A 66 -19.96 1.76 -7.92
CA GLY A 66 -19.65 2.63 -6.79
C GLY A 66 -19.69 1.99 -5.40
N ARG A 67 -18.59 2.14 -4.68
CA ARG A 67 -18.62 2.27 -3.23
C ARG A 67 -17.77 3.48 -2.87
N SER A 68 -18.48 4.58 -2.66
CA SER A 68 -17.96 5.76 -1.98
C SER A 68 -17.47 5.33 -0.62
N TRP A 69 -16.17 5.43 -0.38
CA TRP A 69 -15.60 5.45 0.97
C TRP A 69 -15.32 6.92 1.29
N ILE A 70 -16.38 7.62 1.67
CA ILE A 70 -16.33 8.88 2.43
C ILE A 70 -17.19 8.62 3.67
#